data_AF-A0A3C0T765-F1
#
_entry.id   AF-A0A3C0T765-F1
#
_cell.length_a   1.000
_cell.length_b   1.000
_cell.length_c   1.000
_cell.angle_alpha   90.00
_cell.angle_beta   90.00
_cell.angle_gamma   90.00
#
_symmetry.space_group_name_H-M   'P 1'
#
loop_
_entity.id
_entity.type
_entity.pdbx_description
1 polymer ?
#
loop_
_entity_poly.entity_id
_entity_poly.type
_entity_poly.pdbx_seq_one_letter_code
_entity_poly.pdbx_strand_id
1 'polypeptide(L)'
;MNTHSYVLAGLILVSAGASAETVYVRDTLYVPLRGGQSNEHRILHSGVRSGTKMERLKENDDTGFSLVRMKSGLEGWMPTQYLIDQPIAKDMLEQTNDSLSTLSTEHEEALQRIREIESTLEQMDQTEASLRAENNELQEELDRIKRLAANVIAIDQENSQLKNEQESLHANIDALDVANRELQDVSNRGWFLNGAGVVLMGLLIGFWLSRRIYQKQSTGGWA
;
A
#
# COMPACT_ATOMS: atom_id res chain seq x y z
N MET A 1 -2.57 -107.64 -2.38
CA MET A 1 -2.91 -106.22 -2.11
C MET A 1 -1.62 -105.47 -1.88
N ASN A 2 -1.05 -104.90 -2.94
CA ASN A 2 0.14 -104.05 -2.92
C ASN A 2 0.09 -103.19 -4.18
N THR A 3 -0.14 -101.88 -4.05
CA THR A 3 0.14 -100.95 -5.15
C THR A 3 0.72 -99.68 -4.58
N HIS A 4 1.88 -99.35 -5.12
CA HIS A 4 2.87 -98.42 -4.63
C HIS A 4 2.40 -96.97 -4.73
N SER A 5 2.67 -96.21 -3.66
CA SER A 5 2.58 -94.76 -3.63
C SER A 5 3.76 -94.19 -4.45
N TYR A 6 3.49 -93.71 -5.66
CA TYR A 6 4.48 -93.02 -6.47
C TYR A 6 4.52 -91.54 -6.06
N VAL A 7 5.58 -91.17 -5.35
CA VAL A 7 5.95 -89.80 -5.04
C VAL A 7 6.39 -89.13 -6.35
N LEU A 8 5.56 -88.24 -6.89
CA LEU A 8 5.87 -87.40 -8.04
C LEU A 8 6.78 -86.25 -7.57
N ALA A 9 8.09 -86.45 -7.58
CA ALA A 9 9.07 -85.41 -7.29
C ALA A 9 9.17 -84.45 -8.50
N GLY A 10 8.50 -83.30 -8.39
CA GLY A 10 8.56 -82.23 -9.38
C GLY A 10 9.93 -81.56 -9.42
N LEU A 11 10.58 -81.62 -10.58
CA LEU A 11 11.83 -80.94 -10.87
C LEU A 11 11.56 -79.44 -11.08
N ILE A 12 11.74 -78.64 -10.03
CA ILE A 12 11.71 -77.17 -10.12
C ILE A 12 13.02 -76.71 -10.77
N LEU A 13 12.95 -76.40 -12.05
CA LEU A 13 14.03 -75.78 -12.80
C LEU A 13 14.09 -74.29 -12.40
N VAL A 14 14.90 -73.97 -11.38
CA VAL A 14 15.22 -72.59 -11.01
C VAL A 14 16.02 -71.97 -12.16
N SER A 15 15.34 -71.22 -13.01
CA SER A 15 15.97 -70.37 -14.02
C SER A 15 16.61 -69.20 -13.28
N ALA A 16 17.90 -69.31 -12.97
CA ALA A 16 18.69 -68.20 -12.47
C ALA A 16 18.70 -67.11 -13.55
N GLY A 17 17.97 -66.02 -13.31
CA GLY A 17 17.99 -64.86 -14.19
C GLY A 17 19.41 -64.31 -14.26
N ALA A 18 20.06 -64.44 -15.42
CA ALA A 18 21.33 -63.79 -15.68
C ALA A 18 21.09 -62.28 -15.72
N SER A 19 21.44 -61.58 -14.65
CA SER A 19 21.42 -60.12 -14.60
C SER A 19 22.59 -59.61 -15.43
N ALA A 20 22.34 -59.22 -16.67
CA ALA A 20 23.36 -58.66 -17.54
C ALA A 20 23.64 -57.21 -17.15
N GLU A 21 24.87 -56.92 -16.75
CA GLU A 21 25.31 -55.56 -16.43
C GLU A 21 25.52 -54.77 -17.73
N THR A 22 24.85 -53.62 -17.84
CA THR A 22 25.00 -52.74 -19.00
C THR A 22 26.32 -52.00 -18.90
N VAL A 23 27.27 -52.37 -19.76
CA VAL A 23 28.58 -51.73 -19.86
C VAL A 23 28.66 -50.86 -21.11
N TYR A 24 29.46 -49.78 -21.05
CA TYR A 24 29.65 -48.84 -22.16
C TYR A 24 31.11 -48.82 -22.61
N VAL A 25 31.33 -48.62 -23.90
CA VAL A 25 32.68 -48.39 -24.45
C VAL A 25 33.11 -46.97 -24.11
N ARG A 26 34.37 -46.80 -23.72
CA ARG A 26 34.95 -45.49 -23.39
C ARG A 26 35.13 -44.66 -24.67
N ASP A 27 34.55 -43.47 -24.69
CA ASP A 27 34.65 -42.49 -25.79
C ASP A 27 36.03 -41.80 -25.89
N THR A 28 36.85 -41.88 -24.84
CA THR A 28 38.19 -41.28 -24.82
C THR A 28 39.22 -42.16 -25.52
N LEU A 29 39.77 -41.66 -26.63
CA LEU A 29 40.89 -42.27 -27.34
C LEU A 29 42.23 -41.61 -26.94
N TYR A 30 43.30 -42.39 -27.00
CA TYR A 30 44.68 -41.94 -26.83
C TYR A 30 45.46 -42.21 -28.11
N VAL A 31 45.99 -41.17 -28.73
CA VAL A 31 46.71 -41.26 -30.01
C VAL A 31 48.19 -40.96 -29.78
N PRO A 32 49.13 -41.85 -30.18
CA PRO A 32 50.54 -41.60 -30.01
C PRO A 32 51.04 -40.55 -31.01
N LEU A 33 51.92 -39.67 -30.55
CA LEU A 33 52.67 -38.74 -31.39
C LEU A 33 54.00 -39.39 -31.79
N ARG A 34 54.33 -39.40 -33.08
CA ARG A 34 55.49 -40.12 -33.62
C ARG A 34 56.50 -39.18 -34.27
N GLY A 35 57.75 -39.64 -34.37
CA GLY A 35 58.84 -38.86 -35.00
C GLY A 35 58.79 -38.80 -36.53
N GLY A 36 57.90 -39.55 -37.18
CA GLY A 36 57.78 -39.58 -38.64
C GLY A 36 56.43 -40.09 -39.11
N GLN A 37 56.24 -40.07 -40.44
CA GLN A 37 54.97 -40.27 -41.14
C GLN A 37 54.59 -41.76 -41.32
N SER A 38 54.93 -42.61 -40.36
CA SER A 38 54.53 -44.02 -40.38
C SER A 38 54.49 -44.62 -38.97
N ASN A 39 53.80 -45.75 -38.83
CA ASN A 39 53.68 -46.47 -37.55
C ASN A 39 54.99 -47.07 -37.04
N GLU A 40 56.01 -47.19 -37.87
CA GLU A 40 57.33 -47.73 -37.51
C GLU A 40 58.22 -46.70 -36.80
N HIS A 41 57.85 -45.42 -36.86
CA HIS A 41 58.66 -44.36 -36.25
C HIS A 41 58.51 -44.34 -34.72
N ARG A 42 59.60 -43.94 -34.06
CA ARG A 42 59.68 -43.77 -32.60
C ARG A 42 58.52 -42.92 -32.08
N ILE A 43 57.89 -43.41 -31.01
CA ILE A 43 56.86 -42.69 -30.27
C ILE A 43 57.54 -41.57 -29.47
N LEU A 44 57.20 -40.32 -29.77
CA LEU A 44 57.63 -39.13 -29.02
C LEU A 44 56.72 -38.88 -27.81
N HIS A 45 55.43 -39.21 -27.94
CA HIS A 45 54.47 -39.17 -26.85
C HIS A 45 53.49 -40.33 -26.96
N SER A 46 53.35 -41.11 -25.88
CA SER A 46 52.60 -42.37 -25.85
C SER A 46 51.07 -42.26 -25.82
N GLY A 47 50.49 -41.07 -25.67
CA GLY A 47 49.04 -40.98 -25.57
C GLY A 47 48.52 -39.56 -25.42
N VAL A 48 48.42 -38.84 -26.53
CA VAL A 48 47.68 -37.58 -26.59
C VAL A 48 46.19 -37.92 -26.44
N ARG A 49 45.56 -37.35 -25.41
CA ARG A 49 44.14 -37.58 -25.13
C ARG A 49 43.26 -36.87 -26.17
N SER A 50 42.15 -37.51 -26.56
CA SER A 50 41.11 -36.88 -27.39
C SER A 50 40.66 -35.53 -26.83
N GLY A 51 40.46 -34.54 -27.68
CA GLY A 51 40.12 -33.16 -27.28
C GLY A 51 41.33 -32.28 -26.93
N THR A 52 42.55 -32.82 -26.92
CA THR A 52 43.74 -32.00 -26.70
C THR A 52 43.91 -31.01 -27.86
N LYS A 53 43.81 -29.72 -27.57
CA LYS A 53 44.04 -28.65 -28.55
C LYS A 53 45.50 -28.66 -29.04
N MET A 54 45.67 -28.75 -30.35
CA MET A 54 46.98 -28.76 -31.04
C MET A 54 46.94 -27.86 -32.27
N GLU A 55 48.11 -27.46 -32.74
CA GLU A 55 48.27 -26.69 -33.97
C GLU A 55 48.72 -27.63 -35.09
N ARG A 56 48.02 -27.62 -36.23
CA ARG A 56 48.43 -28.34 -37.44
C ARG A 56 49.46 -27.51 -38.19
N LEU A 57 50.68 -28.01 -38.34
CA LEU A 57 51.78 -27.33 -39.03
C LEU A 57 51.89 -27.73 -40.50
N LYS A 58 51.70 -29.03 -40.77
CA LYS A 58 51.77 -29.59 -42.12
C LYS A 58 50.85 -30.80 -42.22
N GLU A 59 50.27 -30.99 -43.39
CA GLU A 59 49.46 -32.16 -43.74
C GLU A 59 50.11 -32.84 -44.94
N ASN A 60 50.12 -34.17 -44.94
CA ASN A 60 50.56 -34.97 -46.07
C ASN A 60 49.49 -35.99 -46.44
N ASP A 61 48.79 -35.72 -47.54
CA ASP A 61 47.71 -36.56 -48.05
C ASP A 61 48.22 -37.93 -48.55
N ASP A 62 49.46 -37.99 -49.04
CA ASP A 62 50.05 -39.22 -49.58
C ASP A 62 50.31 -40.26 -48.47
N THR A 63 50.69 -39.80 -47.28
CA THR A 63 50.98 -40.67 -46.12
C THR A 63 49.80 -40.75 -45.16
N GLY A 64 48.85 -39.81 -45.22
CA GLY A 64 47.74 -39.69 -44.27
C GLY A 64 48.17 -39.20 -42.88
N PHE A 65 49.35 -38.57 -42.78
CA PHE A 65 49.88 -38.03 -41.53
C PHE A 65 49.96 -36.51 -41.56
N SER A 66 49.68 -35.91 -40.41
CA SER A 66 49.84 -34.48 -40.15
C SER A 66 50.90 -34.24 -39.09
N LEU A 67 51.74 -33.22 -39.31
CA LEU A 67 52.65 -32.69 -38.30
C LEU A 67 51.88 -31.73 -37.42
N VAL A 68 51.85 -32.01 -36.12
CA VAL A 68 51.15 -31.21 -35.11
C VAL A 68 52.10 -30.74 -34.03
N ARG A 69 51.79 -29.58 -33.45
CA ARG A 69 52.49 -29.00 -32.31
C ARG A 69 51.55 -28.93 -31.10
N MET A 70 52.03 -29.45 -29.97
CA MET A 70 51.35 -29.34 -28.69
C MET A 70 51.66 -27.99 -28.02
N LYS A 71 50.83 -27.56 -27.06
CA LYS A 71 51.09 -26.36 -26.24
C LYS A 71 52.45 -26.38 -25.51
N SER A 72 52.98 -27.57 -25.23
CA SER A 72 54.31 -27.75 -24.62
C SER A 72 55.48 -27.44 -25.58
N GLY A 73 55.20 -27.16 -26.85
CA GLY A 73 56.21 -26.99 -27.90
C GLY A 73 56.69 -28.30 -28.53
N LEU A 74 56.22 -29.45 -28.06
CA LEU A 74 56.56 -30.75 -28.67
C LEU A 74 55.87 -30.89 -30.03
N GLU A 75 56.66 -31.25 -31.04
CA GLU A 75 56.20 -31.53 -32.40
C GLU A 75 56.30 -33.01 -32.73
N GLY A 76 55.36 -33.47 -33.56
CA GLY A 76 55.45 -34.79 -34.16
C GLY A 76 54.30 -35.09 -35.09
N TRP A 77 54.35 -36.28 -35.68
CA TRP A 77 53.42 -36.76 -36.68
C TRP A 77 52.32 -37.62 -36.06
N MET A 78 51.09 -37.39 -36.49
CA MET A 78 49.89 -38.11 -36.06
C MET A 78 49.01 -38.40 -37.29
N PRO A 79 48.27 -39.52 -37.34
CA PRO A 79 47.33 -39.78 -38.43
C PRO A 79 46.25 -38.71 -38.52
N THR A 80 46.03 -38.17 -39.72
CA THR A 80 45.10 -37.06 -39.98
C THR A 80 43.66 -37.42 -39.57
N GLN A 81 43.25 -38.68 -39.69
CA GLN A 81 41.91 -39.17 -39.33
C GLN A 81 41.49 -38.92 -37.87
N TYR A 82 42.44 -38.65 -36.97
CA TYR A 82 42.16 -38.34 -35.57
C TYR A 82 42.14 -36.84 -35.28
N LEU A 83 42.40 -36.00 -36.28
CA LEU A 83 42.39 -34.56 -36.17
C LEU A 83 41.09 -34.01 -36.73
N ILE A 84 40.43 -33.17 -35.94
CA ILE A 84 39.24 -32.42 -36.33
C ILE A 84 39.49 -30.94 -36.05
N ASP A 85 38.89 -30.07 -36.86
CA ASP A 85 39.11 -28.63 -36.76
C ASP A 85 38.21 -27.95 -35.71
N GLN A 86 37.30 -28.71 -35.11
CA GLN A 86 36.37 -28.26 -34.07
C GLN A 86 36.65 -28.97 -32.73
N PRO A 87 36.26 -28.39 -31.59
CA PRO A 87 36.31 -29.07 -30.29
C PRO A 87 35.56 -30.40 -30.31
N ILE A 88 35.94 -31.32 -29.42
CA ILE A 88 35.23 -32.59 -29.30
C ILE A 88 33.82 -32.37 -28.75
N ALA A 89 32.91 -33.30 -29.08
CA ALA A 89 31.52 -33.23 -28.65
C ALA A 89 31.35 -33.08 -27.13
N LYS A 90 32.23 -33.71 -26.34
CA LYS A 90 32.23 -33.59 -24.88
C LYS A 90 32.42 -32.14 -24.41
N ASP A 91 33.41 -31.44 -24.95
CA ASP A 91 33.73 -30.07 -24.56
C ASP A 91 32.62 -29.10 -25.02
N MET A 92 32.05 -29.33 -26.21
CA MET A 92 30.89 -28.57 -26.69
C MET A 92 29.64 -28.78 -25.81
N LEU A 93 29.41 -30.01 -25.34
CA LEU A 93 28.29 -30.33 -24.46
C LEU A 93 28.44 -29.64 -23.11
N GLU A 94 29.64 -29.65 -22.53
CA GLU A 94 29.95 -28.93 -21.28
C GLU A 94 29.69 -27.43 -21.45
N GLN A 95 30.25 -26.82 -22.50
CA GLN A 95 30.03 -25.40 -22.81
C GLN A 95 28.55 -25.06 -23.01
N THR A 96 27.80 -25.94 -23.69
CA THR A 96 26.37 -25.74 -23.94
C THR A 96 25.57 -25.85 -22.66
N ASN A 97 25.88 -26.82 -21.79
CA ASN A 97 25.23 -26.97 -20.49
C ASN A 97 25.51 -25.77 -19.58
N ASP A 98 26.74 -25.25 -19.57
CA ASP A 98 27.10 -24.04 -18.83
C ASP A 98 26.32 -22.82 -19.36
N SER A 99 26.24 -22.68 -20.69
CA SER A 99 25.47 -21.61 -21.34
C SER A 99 23.97 -21.73 -21.06
N LEU A 100 23.44 -22.95 -21.01
CA LEU A 100 22.04 -23.21 -20.70
C LEU A 100 21.73 -22.94 -19.23
N SER A 101 22.64 -23.31 -18.33
CA SER A 101 22.54 -23.02 -16.90
C SER A 101 22.51 -21.51 -16.65
N THR A 102 23.48 -20.78 -17.21
CA THR A 102 23.54 -19.31 -17.10
C THR A 102 22.31 -18.64 -17.69
N LEU A 103 21.89 -19.02 -18.90
CA LEU A 103 20.69 -18.49 -19.52
C LEU A 103 19.42 -18.80 -18.73
N SER A 104 19.34 -19.99 -18.11
CA SER A 104 18.22 -20.35 -17.24
C SER A 104 18.18 -19.46 -15.99
N THR A 105 19.32 -19.17 -15.38
CA THR A 105 19.41 -18.26 -14.23
C THR A 105 19.03 -16.83 -14.64
N GLU A 106 19.57 -16.32 -15.74
CA GLU A 106 19.22 -14.99 -16.26
C GLU A 106 17.73 -14.86 -16.59
N HIS A 107 17.13 -15.90 -17.16
CA HIS A 107 15.70 -15.95 -17.45
C HIS A 107 14.86 -15.92 -16.16
N GLU A 108 15.26 -16.67 -15.13
CA GLU A 108 14.57 -16.65 -13.83
C GLU A 108 14.68 -15.28 -13.15
N GLU A 109 15.86 -14.66 -13.17
CA GLU A 109 16.07 -13.30 -12.68
C GLU A 109 15.24 -12.27 -13.45
N ALA A 110 15.17 -12.39 -14.79
CA ALA A 110 14.36 -11.50 -15.61
C ALA A 110 12.87 -11.62 -15.28
N LEU A 111 12.37 -12.84 -15.07
CA LEU A 111 10.99 -13.07 -14.64
C LEU A 111 10.72 -12.51 -13.23
N GLN A 112 11.70 -12.59 -12.32
CA GLN A 112 11.58 -11.97 -10.99
C GLN A 112 11.48 -10.44 -11.12
N ARG A 113 12.36 -9.81 -11.91
CA ARG A 113 12.31 -8.35 -12.16
C ARG A 113 10.99 -7.91 -12.79
N ILE A 114 10.44 -8.68 -13.72
CA ILE A 114 9.13 -8.37 -14.32
C ILE A 114 8.05 -8.36 -13.24
N ARG A 115 8.00 -9.39 -12.39
CA ARG A 115 7.02 -9.44 -11.28
C ARG A 115 7.20 -8.31 -10.28
N GLU A 116 8.44 -7.94 -9.97
CA GLU A 116 8.73 -6.79 -9.10
C GLU A 116 8.24 -5.49 -9.73
N ILE A 117 8.53 -5.26 -11.02
CA ILE A 117 8.07 -4.07 -11.76
C ILE A 117 6.55 -4.01 -11.78
N GLU A 118 5.87 -5.10 -12.10
CA GLU A 118 4.40 -5.18 -12.08
C GLU A 118 3.83 -4.84 -10.70
N SER A 119 4.42 -5.39 -9.63
CA SER A 119 4.00 -5.08 -8.26
C SER A 119 4.23 -3.60 -7.89
N THR A 120 5.37 -3.03 -8.28
CA THR A 120 5.64 -1.61 -8.03
C THR A 120 4.70 -0.69 -8.81
N LEU A 121 4.33 -1.06 -10.05
CA LEU A 121 3.40 -0.31 -10.86
C LEU A 121 2.01 -0.30 -10.20
N GLU A 122 1.53 -1.46 -9.74
CA GLU A 122 0.26 -1.55 -9.02
C GLU A 122 0.26 -0.70 -7.73
N GLN A 123 1.35 -0.72 -6.97
CA GLN A 123 1.49 0.13 -5.77
C GLN A 123 1.51 1.62 -6.13
N MET A 124 2.19 2.00 -7.22
CA MET A 124 2.24 3.39 -7.69
C MET A 124 0.86 3.86 -8.14
N ASP A 125 0.10 3.04 -8.87
CA ASP A 125 -1.27 3.36 -9.29
C ASP A 125 -2.20 3.54 -8.09
N GLN A 126 -2.11 2.66 -7.09
CA GLN A 126 -2.87 2.80 -5.84
C GLN A 126 -2.50 4.08 -5.07
N THR A 127 -1.21 4.38 -4.98
CA THR A 127 -0.72 5.60 -4.32
C THR A 127 -1.18 6.85 -5.07
N GLU A 128 -1.12 6.83 -6.40
CA GLU A 128 -1.60 7.94 -7.22
C GLU A 128 -3.10 8.17 -7.02
N ALA A 129 -3.91 7.10 -7.03
CA ALA A 129 -5.35 7.18 -6.80
C ALA A 129 -5.66 7.77 -5.41
N SER A 130 -4.94 7.33 -4.36
CA SER A 130 -5.07 7.85 -3.01
C SER A 130 -4.71 9.34 -2.92
N LEU A 131 -3.56 9.73 -3.50
CA LEU A 131 -3.12 11.13 -3.50
C LEU A 131 -4.07 12.04 -4.28
N ARG A 132 -4.63 11.56 -5.39
CA ARG A 132 -5.66 12.31 -6.13
C ARG A 132 -6.94 12.50 -5.31
N ALA A 133 -7.37 11.46 -4.60
CA ALA A 133 -8.54 11.55 -3.71
C ALA A 133 -8.30 12.55 -2.57
N GLU A 134 -7.15 12.46 -1.89
CA GLU A 134 -6.77 13.38 -0.82
C GLU A 134 -6.65 14.83 -1.33
N ASN A 135 -6.07 15.03 -2.52
CA ASN A 135 -5.97 16.37 -3.10
C ASN A 135 -7.36 16.98 -3.38
N ASN A 136 -8.29 16.18 -3.91
CA ASN A 136 -9.66 16.63 -4.13
C ASN A 136 -10.35 16.98 -2.80
N GLU A 137 -10.20 16.16 -1.77
CA GLU A 137 -10.75 16.42 -0.43
C GLU A 137 -10.17 17.72 0.16
N LEU A 138 -8.85 17.91 0.08
CA LEU A 138 -8.19 19.13 0.54
C LEU A 138 -8.64 20.37 -0.24
N GLN A 139 -8.88 20.25 -1.55
CA GLN A 139 -9.43 21.34 -2.35
C GLN A 139 -10.85 21.71 -1.92
N GLU A 140 -11.71 20.71 -1.69
CA GLU A 140 -13.08 20.93 -1.22
C GLU A 140 -13.11 21.60 0.17
N GLU A 141 -12.24 21.15 1.08
CA GLU A 141 -12.13 21.71 2.42
C GLU A 141 -11.57 23.13 2.39
N LEU A 142 -10.56 23.39 1.56
CA LEU A 142 -10.02 24.73 1.37
C LEU A 142 -11.09 25.69 0.82
N ASP A 143 -11.90 25.23 -0.13
CA ASP A 143 -13.03 26.01 -0.65
C ASP A 143 -14.14 26.21 0.39
N ARG A 144 -14.41 25.21 1.24
CA ARG A 144 -15.33 25.35 2.38
C ARG A 144 -14.82 26.42 3.35
N ILE A 145 -13.56 26.38 3.74
CA ILE A 145 -12.95 27.34 4.65
C ILE A 145 -12.99 28.75 4.05
N LYS A 146 -12.69 28.92 2.75
CA LYS A 146 -12.81 30.21 2.06
C LYS A 146 -14.23 30.77 2.12
N ARG A 147 -15.25 29.93 1.88
CA ARG A 147 -16.67 30.34 1.96
C ARG A 147 -17.06 30.74 3.39
N LEU A 148 -16.64 29.96 4.39
CA LEU A 148 -16.88 30.27 5.80
C LEU A 148 -16.23 31.61 6.19
N ALA A 149 -14.97 31.81 5.82
CA ALA A 149 -14.23 33.04 6.09
C ALA A 149 -14.88 34.27 5.44
N ALA A 150 -15.40 34.13 4.20
CA ALA A 150 -16.16 35.20 3.54
C ALA A 150 -17.45 35.56 4.30
N ASN A 151 -18.11 34.59 4.93
CA ASN A 151 -19.35 34.81 5.68
C ASN A 151 -19.13 35.46 7.07
N VAL A 152 -17.90 35.46 7.60
CA VAL A 152 -17.60 36.07 8.92
C VAL A 152 -17.90 37.56 8.94
N ILE A 153 -17.63 38.29 7.84
CA ILE A 153 -17.89 39.73 7.76
C ILE A 153 -19.40 40.02 7.81
N ALA A 154 -20.22 39.22 7.12
CA ALA A 154 -21.68 39.38 7.14
C ALA A 154 -22.26 39.08 8.53
N ILE A 155 -21.77 38.02 9.18
CA ILE A 155 -22.18 37.64 10.55
C ILE A 155 -21.79 38.73 11.56
N ASP A 156 -20.61 39.33 11.45
CA ASP A 156 -20.17 40.41 12.35
C ASP A 156 -21.02 41.67 12.21
N GLN A 157 -21.41 42.02 10.97
CA GLN A 157 -22.32 43.13 10.70
C GLN A 157 -23.72 42.86 11.27
N GLU A 158 -24.28 41.67 11.09
CA GLU A 158 -25.57 41.28 11.64
C GLU A 158 -25.55 41.29 13.18
N ASN A 159 -24.50 40.75 13.80
CA ASN A 159 -24.33 40.79 15.26
C ASN A 159 -24.22 42.23 15.78
N SER A 160 -23.49 43.10 15.09
CA SER A 160 -23.42 44.53 15.43
C SER A 160 -24.78 45.22 15.31
N GLN A 161 -25.57 44.90 14.28
CA GLN A 161 -26.92 45.43 14.12
C GLN A 161 -27.86 44.94 15.23
N LEU A 162 -27.86 43.64 15.53
CA LEU A 162 -28.68 43.05 16.59
C LEU A 162 -28.35 43.63 17.96
N LYS A 163 -27.06 43.89 18.24
CA LYS A 163 -26.64 44.59 19.48
C LYS A 163 -27.18 46.01 19.55
N ASN A 164 -27.06 46.78 18.47
CA ASN A 164 -27.61 48.14 18.41
C ASN A 164 -29.14 48.13 18.58
N GLU A 165 -29.83 47.18 17.95
CA GLU A 165 -31.27 47.01 18.10
C GLU A 165 -31.65 46.64 19.54
N GLN A 166 -30.90 45.72 20.17
CA GLN A 166 -31.08 45.35 21.56
C GLN A 166 -30.89 46.56 22.50
N GLU A 167 -29.84 47.35 22.31
CA GLU A 167 -29.62 48.59 23.08
C GLU A 167 -30.76 49.59 22.89
N SER A 168 -31.25 49.76 21.65
CA SER A 168 -32.38 50.64 21.36
C SER A 168 -33.68 50.18 22.01
N LEU A 169 -33.96 48.87 22.01
CA LEU A 169 -35.13 48.29 22.65
C LEU A 169 -35.06 48.44 24.17
N HIS A 170 -33.89 48.22 24.77
CA HIS A 170 -33.69 48.47 26.20
C HIS A 170 -33.91 49.95 26.55
N ALA A 171 -33.34 50.88 25.79
CA ALA A 171 -33.56 52.31 25.99
C ALA A 171 -35.03 52.70 25.84
N ASN A 172 -35.75 52.08 24.90
CA ASN A 172 -37.19 52.29 24.73
C ASN A 172 -37.99 51.76 25.94
N ILE A 173 -37.65 50.58 26.46
CA ILE A 173 -38.27 50.01 27.67
C ILE A 173 -38.03 50.94 28.86
N ASP A 174 -36.81 51.42 29.06
CA ASP A 174 -36.47 52.35 30.16
C ASP A 174 -37.25 53.67 30.03
N ALA A 175 -37.34 54.22 28.82
CA ALA A 175 -38.12 55.43 28.55
C ALA A 175 -39.62 55.21 28.81
N LEU A 176 -40.17 54.06 28.40
CA LEU A 176 -41.55 53.67 28.66
C LEU A 176 -41.82 53.48 30.16
N ASP A 177 -40.90 52.88 30.92
CA ASP A 177 -41.03 52.71 32.38
C ASP A 177 -41.00 54.07 33.09
N VAL A 178 -40.08 54.96 32.71
CA VAL A 178 -40.04 56.34 33.25
C VAL A 178 -41.33 57.09 32.95
N ALA A 179 -41.82 57.06 31.70
CA ALA A 179 -43.07 57.72 31.32
C ALA A 179 -44.27 57.14 32.07
N ASN A 180 -44.31 55.81 32.27
CA ASN A 180 -45.37 55.15 33.03
C ASN A 180 -45.33 55.54 34.51
N ARG A 181 -44.15 55.57 35.13
CA ARG A 181 -43.98 56.04 36.52
C ARG A 181 -44.39 57.50 36.69
N GLU A 182 -44.04 58.37 35.74
CA GLU A 182 -44.45 59.77 35.76
C GLU A 182 -45.97 59.91 35.66
N LEU A 183 -46.61 59.19 34.72
CA LEU A 183 -48.07 59.16 34.59
C LEU A 183 -48.75 58.61 35.86
N GLN A 184 -48.21 57.54 36.46
CA GLN A 184 -48.71 56.99 37.71
C GLN A 184 -48.57 57.98 38.86
N ASP A 185 -47.43 58.66 39.00
CA ASP A 185 -47.20 59.64 40.06
C ASP A 185 -48.12 60.86 39.91
N VAL A 186 -48.29 61.39 38.69
CA VAL A 186 -49.27 62.46 38.40
C VAL A 186 -50.69 62.01 38.74
N SER A 187 -51.10 60.80 38.31
CA SER A 187 -52.42 60.24 38.61
C SER A 187 -52.63 60.03 40.11
N ASN A 188 -51.62 59.54 40.83
CA ASN A 188 -51.71 59.26 42.26
C ASN A 188 -51.78 60.56 43.09
N ARG A 189 -51.03 61.60 42.71
CA ARG A 189 -51.15 62.94 43.32
C ARG A 189 -52.54 63.55 43.13
N GLY A 190 -53.14 63.38 41.94
CA GLY A 190 -54.50 63.83 41.65
C GLY A 190 -55.55 63.11 42.50
N TRP A 191 -55.44 61.78 42.62
CA TRP A 191 -56.37 61.00 43.45
C TRP A 191 -56.22 61.32 44.94
N PHE A 192 -55.00 61.53 45.44
CA PHE A 192 -54.77 61.95 46.82
C PHE A 192 -55.39 63.32 47.12
N LEU A 193 -55.23 64.31 46.23
CA LEU A 193 -55.83 65.64 46.40
C LEU A 193 -57.36 65.57 46.41
N ASN A 194 -57.94 64.78 45.49
CA ASN A 194 -59.38 64.55 45.46
C ASN A 194 -59.87 63.81 46.71
N GLY A 195 -59.13 62.80 47.19
CA GLY A 195 -59.42 62.07 48.42
C GLY A 195 -59.35 62.97 49.66
N ALA A 196 -58.32 63.81 49.78
CA ALA A 196 -58.19 64.80 50.85
C ALA A 196 -59.34 65.81 50.83
N GLY A 197 -59.76 66.25 49.63
CA GLY A 197 -60.94 67.10 49.45
C GLY A 197 -62.23 66.44 49.95
N VAL A 198 -62.46 65.17 49.59
CA VAL A 198 -63.65 64.41 50.05
C VAL A 198 -63.66 64.25 51.58
N VAL A 199 -62.51 63.94 52.19
CA VAL A 199 -62.40 63.82 53.66
C VAL A 199 -62.67 65.16 54.35
N LEU A 200 -62.09 66.26 53.88
CA LEU A 200 -62.36 67.60 54.41
C LEU A 200 -63.84 67.99 54.27
N MET A 201 -64.45 67.70 53.11
CA MET A 201 -65.87 67.98 52.88
C MET A 201 -66.76 67.16 53.81
N GLY A 202 -66.44 65.88 54.02
CA GLY A 202 -67.13 65.01 54.97
C GLY A 202 -67.03 65.52 56.41
N LEU A 203 -65.85 66.03 56.81
CA LEU A 203 -65.60 66.59 58.13
C LEU A 203 -66.39 67.90 58.34
N LEU A 204 -66.43 68.78 57.33
CA LEU A 204 -67.24 70.01 57.35
C LEU A 204 -68.74 69.71 57.46
N ILE A 205 -69.25 68.76 56.67
CA ILE A 205 -70.66 68.35 56.70
C ILE A 205 -71.00 67.72 58.06
N GLY A 206 -70.15 66.83 58.57
CA GLY A 206 -70.32 66.20 59.88
C GLY A 206 -70.31 67.22 61.02
N PHE A 207 -69.41 68.21 60.97
CA PHE A 207 -69.35 69.32 61.92
C PHE A 207 -70.62 70.19 61.86
N TRP A 208 -71.13 70.48 60.65
CA TRP A 208 -72.33 71.28 60.48
C TRP A 208 -73.59 70.56 60.97
N LEU A 209 -73.73 69.25 60.70
CA LEU A 209 -74.80 68.43 61.28
C LEU A 209 -74.73 68.37 62.81
N SER A 210 -73.54 68.12 63.37
CA SER A 210 -73.32 68.06 64.83
C SER A 210 -73.73 69.38 65.52
N ARG A 211 -73.37 70.52 64.92
CA ARG A 211 -73.73 71.84 65.44
C ARG A 211 -75.25 72.10 65.43
N ARG A 212 -75.99 71.55 64.46
CA ARG A 212 -77.44 71.73 64.37
C ARG A 212 -78.21 70.85 65.35
N ILE A 213 -77.62 69.75 65.81
CA ILE A 213 -78.25 68.80 66.75
C ILE A 213 -78.13 69.27 68.21
N TYR A 214 -77.26 70.24 68.53
CA TYR A 214 -77.08 70.77 69.90
C TYR A 214 -77.95 71.98 70.27
N GLN A 215 -78.95 72.37 69.46
CA GLN A 215 -79.92 73.41 69.83
C GLN A 215 -81.39 72.99 69.59
N LYS A 216 -81.94 72.28 70.58
CA LYS A 216 -83.33 72.24 71.08
C LYS A 216 -83.37 71.08 72.11
N GLN A 217 -83.71 71.25 73.39
CA GLN A 217 -84.88 71.94 73.94
C GLN A 217 -84.59 72.52 75.34
N SER A 218 -85.08 73.74 75.57
CA SER A 218 -85.39 74.29 76.89
C SER A 218 -86.60 75.19 76.72
N THR A 219 -87.73 74.78 77.29
CA THR A 219 -88.78 75.63 77.90
C THR A 219 -89.71 74.70 78.72
N GLY A 220 -89.80 74.89 80.04
CA GLY A 220 -90.77 74.25 80.95
C GLY A 220 -92.20 74.78 80.76
N GLY A 221 -93.24 74.42 81.52
CA GLY A 221 -93.41 73.52 82.67
C GLY A 221 -94.91 73.47 83.09
N TRP A 222 -95.22 72.59 84.05
CA TRP A 222 -96.39 72.46 84.96
C TRP A 222 -97.84 72.40 84.43
N ALA A 223 -98.46 71.22 84.64
CA ALA A 223 -99.77 71.00 85.25
C ALA A 223 -99.77 69.61 85.93
#